data_AF-A0A957EAQ8-F1
#
_entry.id   AF-A0A957EAQ8-F1
#
_cell.length_a   1.000
_cell.length_b   1.000
_cell.length_c   1.000
_cell.angle_alpha   90.00
_cell.angle_beta   90.00
_cell.angle_gamma   90.00
#
_symmetry.space_group_name_H-M   'P 1'
#
loop_
_entity.id
_entity.type
_entity.pdbx_description
1 polymer ?
#
loop_
_entity_poly.entity_id
_entity_poly.type
_entity_poly.pdbx_seq_one_letter_code
_entity_poly.pdbx_strand_id
1 'polypeptide(L)'
;MKQLTRVTAVFLLIFLLVSACTGLAAPEPEAAAEATAVPPTRGDTVVDLPDLGAAPEFQNDVWLNSDVPVTLADQRGKVVLLEFWTFG
;
A
#
# COMPACT_ATOMS: atom_id res chain seq x y z
N MET A 1 -29.56 -17.30 -31.01
CA MET A 1 -28.95 -16.05 -31.52
C MET A 1 -28.52 -15.09 -30.41
N LYS A 2 -29.36 -14.74 -29.43
CA LYS A 2 -29.00 -13.80 -28.32
C LYS A 2 -27.88 -14.29 -27.38
N GLN A 3 -27.79 -15.59 -27.11
CA GLN A 3 -26.73 -16.16 -26.25
C GLN A 3 -25.35 -16.12 -26.91
N LEU A 4 -25.29 -16.32 -28.23
CA LEU A 4 -24.05 -16.29 -29.00
C LEU A 4 -23.47 -14.86 -29.03
N THR A 5 -24.32 -13.85 -29.22
CA THR A 5 -23.92 -12.43 -29.17
C THR A 5 -23.36 -12.02 -27.80
N ARG A 6 -23.92 -12.56 -26.71
CA ARG A 6 -23.42 -12.29 -25.34
C ARG A 6 -22.05 -12.91 -25.11
N VAL A 7 -21.84 -14.16 -25.53
CA VAL A 7 -20.55 -14.85 -25.41
C VAL A 7 -19.46 -14.16 -26.23
N THR A 8 -19.77 -13.74 -27.47
CA THR A 8 -18.83 -13.00 -28.32
C THR A 8 -18.49 -11.63 -27.72
N ALA A 9 -19.48 -10.91 -27.16
CA ALA A 9 -19.24 -9.61 -26.52
C ALA A 9 -18.34 -9.73 -25.27
N VAL A 10 -18.55 -10.78 -24.45
CA VAL A 10 -17.70 -11.05 -23.28
C VAL A 10 -16.28 -11.42 -23.70
N PHE A 11 -16.11 -12.25 -24.73
CA PHE A 11 -14.78 -12.60 -25.25
C PHE A 11 -14.04 -11.36 -25.79
N LEU A 12 -14.74 -10.47 -26.48
CA LEU A 12 -14.16 -9.25 -27.06
C LEU A 12 -13.77 -8.24 -25.98
N LEU A 13 -14.56 -8.14 -24.90
CA LEU A 13 -14.24 -7.32 -23.73
C LEU A 13 -13.00 -7.84 -22.98
N ILE A 14 -12.88 -9.16 -22.80
CA ILE A 14 -11.70 -9.79 -22.17
C ILE A 14 -10.45 -9.55 -23.01
N PHE A 15 -10.56 -9.67 -24.34
CA PHE A 15 -9.43 -9.44 -25.25
C PHE A 15 -8.95 -7.98 -25.21
N LEU A 16 -9.88 -7.02 -25.14
CA LEU A 16 -9.57 -5.60 -24.96
C LEU A 16 -8.86 -5.32 -23.62
N LEU A 17 -9.30 -5.96 -22.53
CA LEU A 17 -8.69 -5.79 -21.21
C LEU A 17 -7.25 -6.34 -21.17
N VAL A 18 -7.00 -7.51 -21.77
CA VAL A 18 -5.65 -8.11 -21.79
C VAL A 18 -4.68 -7.29 -22.64
N SER A 19 -5.14 -6.72 -23.76
CA SER A 19 -4.28 -5.92 -24.64
C SER A 19 -3.90 -4.56 -24.06
N ALA A 20 -4.62 -4.08 -23.03
CA ALA A 20 -4.33 -2.82 -22.34
C ALA A 20 -3.24 -2.94 -21.25
N CYS A 21 -2.84 -4.16 -20.86
CA CYS A 21 -1.83 -4.38 -19.81
C CYS A 21 -0.38 -4.32 -20.33
N THR A 22 -0.16 -4.39 -21.63
CA THR A 22 1.17 -4.19 -22.25
C THR A 22 1.38 -2.73 -22.63
N GLY A 23 1.32 -1.86 -21.62
CA GLY A 23 1.81 -0.49 -21.73
C GLY A 23 3.33 -0.50 -21.77
N LEU A 24 3.87 -0.40 -22.98
CA LEU A 24 5.30 -0.30 -23.27
C LEU A 24 5.83 1.00 -22.65
N ALA A 25 6.72 0.87 -21.66
CA ALA A 25 7.40 1.99 -21.02
C ALA A 25 8.11 2.85 -22.07
N ALA A 26 7.72 4.13 -22.17
CA ALA A 26 8.43 5.12 -22.96
C ALA A 26 9.71 5.53 -22.20
N PRO A 27 10.89 5.61 -22.86
CA PRO A 27 12.05 6.23 -22.25
C PRO A 27 11.85 7.75 -22.21
N GLU A 28 11.76 8.30 -20.99
CA GLU A 28 11.75 9.74 -20.75
C GLU A 28 13.12 10.35 -21.12
N PRO A 29 13.15 11.56 -21.72
CA PRO A 29 14.39 12.23 -22.06
C PRO A 29 15.12 12.69 -20.79
N GLU A 30 16.39 12.29 -20.66
CA GLU A 30 17.31 12.85 -19.66
C GLU A 30 17.45 14.37 -19.87
N ALA A 31 16.79 15.14 -19.00
CA ALA A 31 17.04 16.56 -18.84
C ALA A 31 18.26 16.77 -17.92
N ALA A 32 19.33 17.32 -18.50
CA ALA A 32 20.55 17.66 -17.79
C ALA A 32 20.39 18.88 -16.87
N ALA A 33 20.85 18.69 -15.62
CA ALA A 33 21.52 19.61 -14.70
C ALA A 33 20.96 21.05 -14.48
N GLU A 34 20.61 21.40 -13.24
CA GLU A 34 21.54 22.02 -12.26
C GLU A 34 20.81 22.41 -10.94
N ALA A 35 21.56 22.38 -9.82
CA ALA A 35 21.18 22.50 -8.39
C ALA A 35 20.95 21.17 -7.63
N THR A 36 22.01 20.36 -7.53
CA THR A 36 22.10 19.19 -6.65
C THR A 36 22.10 19.59 -5.16
N ALA A 37 20.92 19.84 -4.59
CA ALA A 37 20.65 19.28 -3.27
C ALA A 37 20.26 17.82 -3.52
N VAL A 38 21.18 16.88 -3.28
CA VAL A 38 20.83 15.46 -3.26
C VAL A 38 19.71 15.33 -2.22
N PRO A 39 18.46 15.01 -2.60
CA PRO A 39 17.44 14.73 -1.62
C PRO A 39 17.97 13.58 -0.76
N PRO A 40 17.76 13.60 0.57
CA PRO A 40 18.20 12.49 1.42
C PRO A 40 17.76 11.19 0.76
N THR A 41 18.73 10.37 0.38
CA THR A 41 18.41 9.08 -0.21
C THR A 41 17.83 8.27 0.94
N ARG A 42 16.81 7.46 0.64
CA ARG A 42 16.22 6.53 1.61
C ARG A 42 17.34 5.61 2.13
N GLY A 43 17.96 5.96 3.26
CA GLY A 43 19.14 5.27 3.78
C GLY A 43 20.16 6.12 4.54
N ASP A 44 20.12 7.45 4.43
CA ASP A 44 21.19 8.29 5.02
C ASP A 44 21.07 8.48 6.55
N THR A 45 19.91 8.17 7.12
CA THR A 45 19.67 8.14 8.57
C THR A 45 19.56 6.69 9.05
N VAL A 46 20.69 6.15 9.51
CA VAL A 46 20.69 4.91 10.31
C VAL A 46 20.27 5.27 11.73
N VAL A 47 18.98 5.07 12.03
CA VAL A 47 18.47 5.16 13.41
C VAL A 47 18.61 3.78 14.03
N ASP A 48 19.43 3.67 15.08
CA ASP A 48 19.51 2.45 15.88
C ASP A 48 18.24 2.34 16.74
N LEU A 49 17.41 1.33 16.45
CA LEU A 49 16.15 1.08 17.14
C LEU A 49 16.34 -0.15 18.05
N PRO A 50 16.43 0.03 19.37
CA PRO A 50 16.61 -1.08 20.28
C PRO A 50 15.36 -1.98 20.30
N ASP A 51 15.57 -3.29 20.43
CA ASP A 51 14.50 -4.24 20.74
C ASP A 51 14.14 -4.10 22.22
N LEU A 52 12.93 -3.60 22.50
CA LEU A 52 12.40 -3.42 23.85
C LEU A 52 11.51 -4.60 24.31
N GLY A 53 11.53 -5.71 23.57
CA GLY A 53 10.70 -6.87 23.82
C GLY A 53 9.32 -6.78 23.16
N ALA A 54 8.47 -7.76 23.46
CA ALA A 54 7.14 -7.83 22.87
C ALA A 54 6.24 -6.68 23.35
N ALA A 55 5.58 -6.02 22.40
CA ALA A 55 4.55 -5.02 22.70
C ALA A 55 3.42 -5.67 23.53
N PRO A 56 3.01 -5.07 24.67
CA PRO A 56 1.88 -5.55 25.47
C PRO A 56 0.54 -5.47 24.71
N GLU A 57 -0.36 -6.42 24.96
CA GLU A 57 -1.66 -6.47 24.30
C GLU A 57 -2.58 -5.29 24.66
N PHE A 58 -3.42 -4.88 23.71
CA PHE A 58 -4.42 -3.84 23.91
C PHE A 58 -5.53 -4.31 24.85
N GLN A 59 -5.95 -3.44 25.78
CA GLN A 59 -6.99 -3.73 26.77
C GLN A 59 -8.14 -2.72 26.71
N ASN A 60 -8.70 -2.57 25.51
CA ASN A 60 -9.75 -1.59 25.23
C ASN A 60 -11.09 -2.30 25.01
N ASP A 61 -12.14 -1.77 25.64
CA ASP A 61 -13.50 -2.27 25.49
C ASP A 61 -14.20 -1.73 24.23
N VAL A 62 -13.78 -0.56 23.74
CA VAL A 62 -14.42 0.16 22.63
C VAL A 62 -13.42 0.41 21.52
N TRP A 63 -13.83 0.10 20.29
CA TRP A 63 -13.08 0.35 19.06
C TRP A 63 -13.92 1.17 18.10
N LEU A 64 -13.29 2.14 17.43
CA LEU A 64 -13.91 2.95 16.39
C LEU A 64 -13.31 2.56 15.03
N ASN A 65 -14.10 2.67 13.97
CA ASN A 65 -13.69 2.35 12.59
C ASN A 65 -13.26 0.89 12.35
N SER A 66 -13.69 -0.04 13.21
CA SER A 66 -13.45 -1.47 13.07
C SER A 66 -14.70 -2.24 13.45
N ASP A 67 -15.04 -3.28 12.69
CA ASP A 67 -16.18 -4.15 12.96
C ASP A 67 -15.88 -5.18 14.07
N VAL A 68 -14.59 -5.39 14.38
CA VAL A 68 -14.11 -6.32 15.42
C VAL A 68 -13.06 -5.64 16.30
N PRO A 69 -12.82 -6.13 17.53
CA PRO A 69 -11.71 -5.66 18.36
C PRO A 69 -10.38 -5.80 17.62
N VAL A 70 -9.51 -4.78 17.73
CA VAL A 70 -8.16 -4.85 17.17
C VAL A 70 -7.23 -5.46 18.21
N THR A 71 -6.48 -6.50 17.83
CA THR A 71 -5.48 -7.14 18.69
C THR A 71 -4.09 -7.02 18.07
N LEU A 72 -3.04 -7.06 18.90
CA LEU A 72 -1.67 -7.10 18.37
C LEU A 72 -1.36 -8.42 17.66
N ALA A 73 -2.02 -9.51 18.05
CA ALA A 73 -1.88 -10.81 17.41
C ALA A 73 -2.29 -10.76 15.92
N ASP A 74 -3.40 -10.11 15.61
CA ASP A 74 -3.91 -9.98 14.22
C ASP A 74 -3.08 -9.01 13.36
N GLN A 75 -2.19 -8.24 13.99
CA GLN A 75 -1.37 -7.22 13.33
C GLN A 75 0.08 -7.68 13.08
N ARG A 76 0.41 -8.95 13.36
CA ARG A 76 1.72 -9.52 13.06
C ARG A 76 2.03 -9.43 11.55
N GLY A 77 3.30 -9.16 11.23
CA GLY A 77 3.75 -8.94 9.86
C GLY A 77 3.52 -7.51 9.33
N LYS A 78 2.92 -6.62 10.13
CA LYS A 78 2.75 -5.20 9.83
C LYS A 78 3.61 -4.34 10.76
N VAL A 79 4.05 -3.19 10.27
CA VAL A 79 4.57 -2.11 11.13
C VAL A 79 3.37 -1.36 11.70
N VAL A 80 3.29 -1.26 13.02
CA VAL A 80 2.15 -0.65 13.73
C VAL A 80 2.62 0.59 14.49
N LEU A 81 1.89 1.69 14.34
CA LEU A 81 2.06 2.91 15.15
C LEU A 81 0.94 2.96 16.19
N LEU A 82 1.31 3.15 17.46
CA LEU A 82 0.37 3.43 18.55
C LEU A 82 0.49 4.91 18.93
N GLU A 83 -0.62 5.64 18.86
CA GLU A 83 -0.68 7.06 19.16
C GLU A 83 -1.70 7.31 20.27
N PHE A 84 -1.24 7.89 21.38
CA PHE A 84 -2.11 8.31 22.49
C PHE A 84 -2.49 9.78 22.31
N TRP A 85 -3.79 10.07 22.22
CA TRP A 85 -4.31 11.42 21.99
C TRP A 85 -5.66 11.65 22.69
N THR A 86 -6.14 12.90 22.70
CA THR A 86 -7.46 13.31 23.22
C THR A 86 -8.11 14.33 22.27
N PHE A 87 -9.45 14.39 22.25
CA PHE A 87 -10.19 15.08 21.18
C PHE A 87 -10.31 16.61 21.30
N GLY A 88 -10.07 17.20 22.48
CA GLY A 88 -10.11 18.66 22.67
C GLY A 88 -11.52 19.25 22.72
#